data_AF-A0A936VXI4-F1
#
_entry.id   AF-A0A936VXI4-F1
#
_cell.length_a   1.000
_cell.length_b   1.000
_cell.length_c   1.000
_cell.angle_alpha   90.00
_cell.angle_beta   90.00
_cell.angle_gamma   90.00
#
_symmetry.space_group_name_H-M   'P 1'
#
loop_
_entity.id
_entity.type
_entity.pdbx_description
1 polymer ?
#
loop_
_entity_poly.entity_id
_entity_poly.type
_entity_poly.pdbx_seq_one_letter_code
_entity_poly.pdbx_strand_id
1 'polypeptide(L)'
;MDKFINKLNFKFNTNQQILKLIGHIDGFKGKWNIAEKQENIYLKELRKIATIESIGSSTRIEGATLSDKEVQELLNDIKITKLKK
;
A
#
# COMPACT_ATOMS: atom_id res chain seq x y z
N MET A 1 18.40 -7.41 -23.28
CA MET A 1 17.09 -7.75 -22.70
C MET A 1 17.20 -8.95 -21.75
N ASP A 2 18.18 -9.84 -21.96
CA ASP A 2 18.35 -11.11 -21.24
C ASP A 2 18.76 -11.00 -19.77
N LYS A 3 19.46 -9.92 -19.38
CA LYS A 3 19.96 -9.74 -18.00
C LYS A 3 18.83 -9.71 -16.96
N PHE A 4 17.65 -9.21 -17.32
CA PHE A 4 16.49 -9.15 -16.42
C PHE A 4 15.68 -10.44 -16.42
N ILE A 5 15.58 -11.11 -17.58
CA ILE A 5 14.89 -12.41 -17.71
C ILE A 5 15.57 -13.46 -16.82
N ASN A 6 16.90 -13.47 -16.80
CA ASN A 6 17.66 -14.39 -15.94
C ASN A 6 17.47 -14.14 -14.44
N LYS A 7 17.15 -12.90 -14.02
CA LYS A 7 16.87 -12.58 -12.61
C LYS A 7 15.50 -13.08 -12.13
N LEU A 8 14.57 -13.30 -13.05
CA LEU A 8 13.21 -13.78 -12.77
C LEU A 8 13.06 -15.27 -13.08
N ASN A 9 14.15 -15.95 -13.41
CA ASN A 9 14.14 -17.38 -13.71
C ASN A 9 14.18 -18.20 -12.41
N PHE A 10 13.05 -18.22 -11.71
CA PHE A 10 12.91 -19.00 -10.47
C PHE A 10 12.66 -20.49 -10.77
N LYS A 11 12.90 -21.34 -9.77
CA LYS A 11 12.51 -22.75 -9.84
C LYS A 11 11.01 -22.87 -10.07
N PHE A 12 10.57 -23.94 -10.75
CA PHE A 12 9.16 -24.19 -11.07
C PHE A 12 8.23 -24.03 -9.86
N ASN A 13 8.58 -24.64 -8.71
CA ASN A 13 7.79 -24.54 -7.48
C ASN A 13 7.65 -23.10 -6.96
N THR A 14 8.71 -22.30 -7.07
CA THR A 14 8.70 -20.88 -6.67
C THR A 14 7.79 -20.08 -7.61
N ASN A 15 7.84 -20.33 -8.92
CA ASN A 15 6.93 -19.70 -9.88
C ASN A 15 5.46 -20.02 -9.58
N GLN A 16 5.13 -21.27 -9.23
CA GLN A 16 3.76 -21.65 -8.85
C GLN A 16 3.29 -20.89 -7.59
N GLN A 17 4.15 -20.72 -6.60
CA GLN A 17 3.83 -19.94 -5.40
C GLN A 17 3.61 -18.46 -5.73
N ILE A 18 4.47 -17.88 -6.57
CA ILE A 18 4.33 -16.48 -7.02
C ILE A 18 3.02 -16.29 -7.78
N LEU A 19 2.69 -17.18 -8.73
CA LEU A 19 1.44 -17.12 -9.49
C LEU A 19 0.21 -17.25 -8.58
N LYS A 20 0.26 -18.11 -7.55
CA LYS A 20 -0.81 -18.22 -6.56
C LYS A 20 -1.00 -16.91 -5.78
N LEU A 21 0.09 -16.26 -5.39
CA LEU A 21 0.05 -14.96 -4.70
C LEU A 21 -0.50 -13.87 -5.61
N ILE A 22 -0.06 -13.81 -6.87
CA ILE A 22 -0.59 -12.87 -7.87
C ILE A 22 -2.09 -13.09 -8.05
N GLY A 23 -2.54 -14.33 -8.22
CA GLY A 23 -3.96 -14.64 -8.34
C GLY A 23 -4.78 -14.23 -7.11
N HIS A 24 -4.22 -14.35 -5.91
CA HIS A 24 -4.85 -13.87 -4.69
C HIS A 24 -4.95 -12.33 -4.66
N ILE A 25 -3.90 -11.62 -5.06
CA ILE A 25 -3.88 -10.16 -5.17
C ILE A 25 -4.91 -9.67 -6.20
N ASP A 26 -4.98 -10.29 -7.37
CA ASP A 26 -5.95 -9.95 -8.41
C ASP A 26 -7.40 -10.21 -7.95
N GLY A 27 -7.64 -11.33 -7.28
CA GLY A 27 -8.94 -11.64 -6.69
C GLY A 27 -9.37 -10.62 -5.65
N PHE A 28 -8.45 -10.14 -4.81
CA PHE A 28 -8.71 -9.06 -3.87
C PHE A 28 -9.00 -7.73 -4.58
N LYS A 29 -8.19 -7.35 -5.57
CA LYS A 29 -8.37 -6.12 -6.36
C LYS A 29 -9.75 -6.06 -7.02
N GLY A 30 -10.23 -7.18 -7.56
CA GLY A 30 -11.58 -7.28 -8.12
C GLY A 30 -12.67 -6.97 -7.10
N LYS A 31 -12.60 -7.57 -5.90
CA LYS A 31 -13.54 -7.31 -4.80
C LYS A 31 -13.47 -5.86 -4.31
N TRP A 32 -12.25 -5.33 -4.18
CA TRP A 32 -11.99 -3.97 -3.74
C TRP A 32 -12.60 -2.93 -4.69
N ASN A 33 -12.42 -3.10 -6.00
CA ASN A 33 -13.01 -2.20 -7.01
C ASN A 33 -14.53 -2.12 -6.94
N ILE A 34 -15.19 -3.20 -6.52
CA ILE A 34 -16.65 -3.22 -6.31
C ILE A 34 -17.00 -2.45 -5.04
N ALA A 35 -16.23 -2.65 -3.96
CA ALA A 35 -16.42 -1.93 -2.70
C ALA A 35 -16.19 -0.42 -2.85
N GLU A 36 -15.17 0.01 -3.60
CA GLU A 36 -14.83 1.43 -3.80
C GLU A 36 -15.91 2.21 -4.56
N LYS A 37 -16.59 1.56 -5.51
CA LYS A 37 -17.69 2.19 -6.27
C LYS A 37 -18.91 2.50 -5.41
N GLN A 38 -19.05 1.85 -4.26
CA GLN A 38 -20.07 2.17 -3.28
C GLN A 38 -19.50 3.24 -2.35
N GLU A 39 -20.12 4.43 -2.31
CA GLU A 39 -19.61 5.51 -1.48
C GLU A 39 -19.72 5.13 0.01
N ASN A 40 -18.59 4.69 0.57
CA ASN A 40 -18.55 4.04 1.87
C ASN A 40 -17.66 4.83 2.83
N ILE A 41 -18.26 5.38 3.89
CA ILE A 41 -17.55 6.08 4.98
C ILE A 41 -16.42 5.21 5.55
N TYR A 42 -16.63 3.89 5.66
CA TYR A 42 -15.60 2.96 6.13
C TYR A 42 -14.37 2.94 5.21
N LEU A 43 -14.54 3.11 3.89
CA LEU A 43 -13.39 3.19 2.97
C LEU A 43 -12.61 4.49 3.11
N LYS A 44 -13.29 5.61 3.40
CA LYS A 44 -12.62 6.89 3.67
C LYS A 44 -11.76 6.78 4.94
N GLU A 45 -12.29 6.15 5.99
CA GLU A 45 -11.55 5.89 7.24
C GLU A 45 -10.38 4.91 7.03
N LEU A 46 -10.59 3.79 6.32
CA LEU A 46 -9.53 2.83 6.01
C LEU A 46 -8.38 3.47 5.22
N ARG A 47 -8.68 4.37 4.26
CA ARG A 47 -7.66 5.12 3.52
C ARG A 47 -6.88 6.06 4.44
N LYS A 48 -7.54 6.71 5.40
CA LYS A 48 -6.88 7.57 6.39
C LYS A 48 -5.92 6.76 7.26
N ILE A 49 -6.38 5.63 7.81
CA ILE A 49 -5.57 4.72 8.62
C ILE A 49 -4.37 4.20 7.82
N ALA A 50 -4.59 3.69 6.61
CA ALA A 50 -3.50 3.16 5.78
C ALA A 50 -2.46 4.24 5.43
N THR A 51 -2.87 5.49 5.27
CA THR A 51 -1.97 6.62 5.02
C THR A 51 -1.09 6.90 6.25
N ILE A 52 -1.69 6.95 7.44
CA ILE A 52 -0.98 7.15 8.71
C ILE A 52 0.03 6.03 8.93
N GLU A 53 -0.42 4.77 8.84
CA GLU A 53 0.42 3.59 9.03
C GLU A 53 1.59 3.54 8.04
N SER A 54 1.31 3.85 6.76
CA SER A 54 2.34 3.87 5.73
C SER A 54 3.41 4.93 6.01
N ILE A 55 3.02 6.15 6.38
CA ILE A 55 3.95 7.26 6.66
C ILE A 55 4.74 6.97 7.94
N GLY A 56 4.05 6.57 9.01
CA GLY A 56 4.69 6.24 10.29
C GLY A 56 5.71 5.11 10.13
N SER A 57 5.34 4.03 9.44
CA SER A 57 6.22 2.87 9.26
C SER A 57 7.49 3.21 8.48
N SER A 58 7.37 3.87 7.32
CA SER A 58 8.54 4.20 6.50
C SER A 58 9.48 5.19 7.21
N THR A 59 8.90 6.21 7.86
CA THR A 59 9.70 7.23 8.54
C THR A 59 10.35 6.69 9.82
N ARG A 60 9.73 5.73 10.53
CA ARG A 60 10.35 5.04 11.67
C ARG A 60 11.54 4.17 11.26
N ILE A 61 11.48 3.54 10.08
CA ILE A 61 12.64 2.82 9.52
C ILE A 61 13.81 3.79 9.29
N GLU A 62 13.53 5.06 9.02
CA GLU A 62 14.50 6.14 8.82
C GLU A 62 14.87 6.89 10.12
N GLY A 63 14.35 6.47 11.27
CA GLY A 63 14.68 7.01 12.59
C GLY A 63 13.69 8.03 13.16
N ALA A 64 12.53 8.25 12.53
CA ALA A 64 11.47 9.05 13.14
C ALA A 64 10.92 8.37 14.40
N THR A 65 10.45 9.17 15.36
CA THR A 65 9.97 8.67 16.66
C THR A 65 8.48 8.84 16.88
N LEU A 66 7.76 9.46 15.92
CA LEU A 66 6.34 9.74 16.05
C LEU A 66 5.52 8.43 16.07
N SER A 67 4.56 8.40 16.97
CA SER A 67 3.47 7.42 17.00
C SER A 67 2.44 7.69 15.91
N ASP A 68 1.61 6.70 15.60
CA ASP A 68 0.57 6.85 14.57
C ASP A 68 -0.45 7.93 14.92
N LYS A 69 -0.69 8.16 16.22
CA LYS A 69 -1.54 9.26 16.70
C LYS A 69 -0.91 10.63 16.41
N GLU A 70 0.39 10.78 16.66
CA GLU A 70 1.10 12.03 16.37
C GLU A 70 1.20 12.28 14.86
N VAL A 71 1.39 11.23 14.05
CA VAL A 71 1.31 11.32 12.59
C VAL A 71 -0.09 11.74 12.14
N GLN A 72 -1.15 11.21 12.75
CA GLN A 72 -2.52 11.60 12.46
C GLN A 72 -2.79 13.08 12.78
N GLU A 73 -2.36 13.56 13.95
CA GLU A 73 -2.51 14.96 14.35
C GLU A 73 -1.79 15.89 13.37
N LEU A 74 -0.53 15.57 13.04
CA LEU A 74 0.26 16.30 12.05
C LEU A 74 -0.44 16.36 10.69
N LEU A 75 -1.00 15.25 10.20
CA LEU A 75 -1.70 15.20 8.92
C LEU A 75 -3.00 16.02 8.90
N ASN A 76 -3.69 16.16 10.04
CA ASN A 76 -4.88 17.01 10.11
C ASN A 76 -4.51 18.51 10.02
N ASP A 77 -3.32 18.89 10.49
CA ASP A 77 -2.85 20.28 10.52
C ASP A 77 -2.16 20.71 9.21
N ILE A 78 -1.75 19.75 8.38
CA ILE A 78 -1.16 20.03 7.07
C ILE A 78 -2.27 20.41 6.07
N LYS A 79 -2.36 21.69 5.73
CA LYS A 79 -3.07 22.12 4.51
C LYS A 79 -2.28 21.64 3.30
N ILE A 80 -2.75 20.57 2.64
CA ILE A 80 -2.20 20.10 1.37
C ILE A 80 -2.39 21.21 0.33
N THR A 81 -1.33 22.01 0.13
CA THR A 81 -1.37 23.18 -0.76
C THR A 81 -0.98 22.82 -2.20
N LYS A 82 -0.27 21.71 -2.41
CA LYS A 82 -0.09 21.04 -3.72
C LYS A 82 0.77 19.79 -3.56
N LEU A 83 0.33 18.66 -4.09
CA LEU A 83 1.24 17.60 -4.51
C LEU A 83 1.64 17.94 -5.95
N LYS A 84 2.84 18.48 -6.15
CA LYS A 84 3.38 18.63 -7.50
C LYS A 84 3.70 17.23 -8.04
N LYS A 85 3.12 16.92 -9.20
CA LYS A 85 3.49 15.76 -10.02
C LYS A 85 4.82 16.00 -10.70
#